data_AF-A0A7C5UT42-F1
#
_entry.id   AF-A0A7C5UT42-F1
#
_cell.length_a   1.000
_cell.length_b   1.000
_cell.length_c   1.000
_cell.angle_alpha   90.00
_cell.angle_beta   90.00
_cell.angle_gamma   90.00
#
_symmetry.space_group_name_H-M   'P 1'
#
loop_
_entity.id
_entity.type
_entity.pdbx_description
1 polymer ?
#
loop_
_entity_poly.entity_id
_entity_poly.type
_entity_poly.pdbx_seq_one_letter_code
_entity_poly.pdbx_strand_id
1 'polypeptide(L)'
;MLIGILTRNPNGWVSSRLIKAIESLGHRALPFKFRDIVAYIGNGMLKVFVNGVDIVKDVSAIIVRPIGRCSLEWAIFRMDILYALQDYGVVVVNRPQ
;
A
#
# COMPACT_ATOMS: atom_id res chain seq x y z
N MET A 1 -7.64 -2.15 13.34
CA MET A 1 -7.44 -2.47 11.91
C MET A 1 -5.94 -2.52 11.59
N LEU A 2 -5.55 -3.19 10.51
CA LEU A 2 -4.20 -3.06 9.94
C LEU A 2 -4.28 -2.08 8.78
N ILE A 3 -3.52 -0.99 8.86
CA ILE A 3 -3.54 0.09 7.87
C ILE A 3 -2.16 0.16 7.21
N GLY A 4 -2.14 -0.03 5.89
CA GLY A 4 -0.96 0.10 5.05
C GLY A 4 -0.56 1.56 4.86
N ILE A 5 0.74 1.84 4.88
CA ILE A 5 1.30 3.14 4.53
C ILE A 5 2.36 2.94 3.45
N LEU A 6 1.97 3.17 2.21
CA LEU A 6 2.86 3.10 1.07
C LEU A 6 3.66 4.39 0.97
N THR A 7 4.93 4.35 1.40
CA THR A 7 5.80 5.52 1.52
C THR A 7 7.23 5.23 1.09
N ARG A 8 7.91 6.23 0.52
CA ARG A 8 9.34 6.12 0.19
C ARG A 8 10.24 6.11 1.43
N ASN A 9 9.80 6.74 2.52
CA ASN A 9 10.57 6.85 3.76
C ASN A 9 9.64 6.73 4.99
N PRO A 10 9.54 5.55 5.61
CA PRO A 10 8.78 5.35 6.85
C PRO A 10 9.22 6.27 8.00
N ASN A 11 10.51 6.60 8.05
CA ASN A 11 11.10 7.47 9.07
C ASN A 11 10.96 8.96 8.74
N GLY A 12 10.41 9.30 7.58
CA GLY A 12 10.14 10.70 7.21
C GLY A 12 9.11 11.33 8.13
N TRP A 13 9.20 12.64 8.36
CA TRP A 13 8.34 13.35 9.30
C TRP A 13 6.85 13.05 9.10
N VAL A 14 6.35 13.15 7.86
CA VAL A 14 4.95 12.85 7.52
C VAL A 14 4.58 11.40 7.83
N SER A 15 5.39 10.44 7.39
CA SER A 15 5.10 9.01 7.59
C SER A 15 5.13 8.63 9.06
N SER A 16 6.11 9.12 9.82
CA SER A 16 6.20 8.89 11.26
C SER A 16 5.02 9.49 12.04
N ARG A 17 4.50 10.67 11.62
CA ARG A 17 3.28 11.24 12.21
C ARG A 17 2.05 10.39 11.91
N LEU A 18 1.92 9.88 10.68
CA LEU A 18 0.80 9.05 10.27
C LEU A 18 0.80 7.70 11.01
N ILE A 19 1.97 7.06 11.13
CA ILE A 19 2.15 5.83 11.92
C ILE A 19 1.67 6.05 13.35
N LYS A 20 2.18 7.10 14.02
CA LYS A 20 1.79 7.42 15.40
C LYS A 20 0.30 7.72 15.54
N ALA A 21 -0.31 8.41 14.56
CA ALA A 21 -1.73 8.71 14.59
C ALA A 21 -2.57 7.41 14.50
N ILE A 22 -2.23 6.52 13.56
CA ILE A 22 -2.87 5.20 13.42
C ILE A 22 -2.74 4.40 14.73
N GLU A 23 -1.54 4.36 15.30
CA GLU A 23 -1.28 3.65 16.56
C GLU A 23 -2.05 4.25 17.74
N SER A 24 -2.12 5.58 17.85
CA SER A 24 -2.84 6.28 18.91
C SER A 24 -4.36 6.03 18.88
N LEU A 25 -4.91 5.67 17.72
CA LEU A 25 -6.30 5.26 17.54
C LEU A 25 -6.52 3.75 17.80
N GLY A 26 -5.53 3.03 18.32
CA GLY A 26 -5.62 1.59 18.61
C GLY A 26 -5.57 0.71 17.37
N HIS A 27 -4.91 1.16 16.30
CA HIS A 27 -4.72 0.40 15.07
C HIS A 27 -3.25 0.07 14.83
N ARG A 28 -2.97 -0.88 13.93
CA ARG A 28 -1.61 -1.24 13.54
C ARG A 28 -1.25 -0.58 12.22
N ALA A 29 -0.07 0.01 12.14
CA ALA A 29 0.47 0.56 10.90
C ALA A 29 1.41 -0.45 10.24
N LEU A 30 1.25 -0.64 8.92
CA LEU A 30 2.17 -1.41 8.08
C LEU A 30 2.84 -0.44 7.09
N PRO A 31 3.99 0.17 7.42
CA PRO A 31 4.72 0.98 6.46
C PRO A 31 5.48 0.09 5.45
N PHE A 32 5.39 0.41 4.17
CA PHE A 32 6.10 -0.31 3.09
C PHE A 32 6.35 0.57 1.86
N LYS A 33 7.22 0.10 0.97
CA LYS A 33 7.56 0.72 -0.32
C LYS A 33 7.00 -0.12 -1.46
N PHE A 34 6.88 0.47 -2.65
CA PHE A 34 6.49 -0.27 -3.86
C PHE A 34 7.39 -1.47 -4.16
N ARG A 35 8.69 -1.39 -3.81
CA ARG A 35 9.65 -2.48 -4.01
C ARG A 35 9.43 -3.67 -3.07
N ASP A 36 8.66 -3.47 -2.01
CA ASP A 36 8.36 -4.51 -1.02
C ASP A 36 7.11 -5.32 -1.43
N ILE A 37 6.44 -4.93 -2.53
CA ILE A 37 5.23 -5.57 -3.04
C ILE A 37 5.61 -6.77 -3.92
N VAL A 38 5.02 -7.91 -3.62
CA VAL A 38 5.07 -9.12 -4.46
C VAL A 38 3.66 -9.50 -4.87
N ALA A 39 3.40 -9.54 -6.18
CA ALA A 39 2.11 -9.93 -6.73
C ALA A 39 2.19 -11.33 -7.34
N TYR A 40 1.27 -12.21 -6.95
CA TYR A 40 1.06 -13.51 -7.59
C TYR A 40 -0.21 -13.44 -8.44
N ILE A 41 -0.04 -13.69 -9.73
CA ILE A 41 -1.11 -13.64 -10.72
C ILE A 41 -1.26 -15.05 -11.30
N GLY A 42 -2.42 -15.65 -11.11
CA GLY A 42 -2.69 -17.00 -11.63
C GLY A 42 -4.07 -17.50 -11.24
N ASN A 43 -4.60 -18.47 -12.00
CA ASN A 43 -5.89 -19.11 -11.74
C ASN A 43 -7.05 -18.11 -11.54
N GLY A 44 -7.03 -16.98 -12.26
CA GLY A 44 -8.05 -15.93 -12.16
C GLY A 44 -8.04 -15.14 -10.84
N MET A 45 -6.99 -15.27 -10.02
CA MET A 45 -6.87 -14.58 -8.73
C MET A 45 -5.59 -13.75 -8.66
N LEU A 46 -5.69 -12.59 -8.01
CA LEU A 46 -4.57 -11.78 -7.57
C LEU A 46 -4.35 -11.99 -6.08
N LYS A 47 -3.10 -12.26 -5.69
CA LYS A 47 -2.65 -12.13 -4.30
C LYS A 47 -1.51 -11.13 -4.26
N VAL A 48 -1.56 -10.21 -3.30
CA VAL A 48 -0.54 -9.18 -3.14
C VAL A 48 0.03 -9.28 -1.75
N PHE A 49 1.34 -9.47 -1.65
CA PHE A 49 2.03 -9.60 -0.38
C PHE A 49 3.00 -8.45 -0.16
N VAL A 50 3.14 -8.06 1.11
CA VAL A 50 4.18 -7.16 1.59
C VAL A 50 4.70 -7.72 2.90
N ASN A 51 6.01 -7.97 2.98
CA ASN A 51 6.66 -8.48 4.20
C ASN A 51 5.92 -9.67 4.84
N GLY A 52 5.38 -10.58 4.01
CA GLY A 52 4.63 -11.75 4.45
C GLY A 52 3.14 -11.54 4.79
N VAL A 53 2.62 -10.31 4.68
CA VAL A 53 1.21 -9.98 4.90
C VAL A 53 0.45 -10.03 3.57
N ASP A 54 -0.68 -10.72 3.50
CA ASP A 54 -1.57 -10.70 2.33
C ASP A 54 -2.40 -9.41 2.37
N ILE A 55 -2.02 -8.43 1.55
CA ILE A 55 -2.62 -7.09 1.52
C ILE A 55 -4.11 -7.16 1.20
N VAL A 56 -4.52 -8.07 0.30
CA VAL A 56 -5.92 -8.18 -0.12
C VAL A 56 -6.80 -8.67 1.02
N LYS A 57 -6.27 -9.54 1.89
CA LYS A 57 -7.03 -10.16 2.98
C LYS A 57 -6.91 -9.44 4.31
N ASP A 58 -5.71 -9.00 4.66
CA ASP A 58 -5.34 -8.62 6.03
C ASP A 58 -5.32 -7.10 6.24
N VAL A 59 -5.25 -6.30 5.17
CA VAL A 59 -5.12 -4.84 5.24
C VAL A 59 -6.46 -4.16 4.93
N SER A 60 -6.93 -3.34 5.87
CA SER A 60 -8.23 -2.66 5.76
C SER A 60 -8.19 -1.45 4.82
N ALA A 61 -7.06 -0.76 4.75
CA ALA A 61 -6.84 0.40 3.88
C ALA A 61 -5.35 0.65 3.65
N ILE A 62 -5.01 1.30 2.54
CA ILE A 62 -3.64 1.74 2.21
C ILE A 62 -3.63 3.25 2.01
N ILE A 63 -2.75 3.93 2.73
CA ILE A 63 -2.46 5.35 2.55
C ILE A 63 -1.18 5.50 1.71
N VAL A 64 -1.30 6.08 0.52
CA VAL A 64 -0.25 6.32 -0.45
C VAL A 64 0.37 7.70 -0.24
N ARG A 65 1.70 7.75 -0.03
CA ARG A 65 2.49 8.98 0.18
C ARG A 65 3.77 8.96 -0.66
N PRO A 66 4.06 10.09 -1.31
CA PRO A 66 4.06 10.20 -2.76
C PRO A 66 4.78 9.06 -3.48
N ILE A 67 4.23 8.64 -4.63
CA ILE A 67 4.80 7.64 -5.55
C ILE A 67 6.26 7.98 -5.91
N GLY A 68 6.59 9.28 -5.94
CA GLY A 68 7.93 9.80 -6.21
C GLY A 68 8.27 9.79 -7.69
N ARG A 69 9.46 10.27 -8.05
CA ARG A 69 9.93 10.24 -9.43
C ARG A 69 10.18 8.80 -9.87
N CYS A 70 9.71 8.46 -11.06
CA CYS A 70 9.94 7.20 -11.74
C CYS A 70 9.80 7.41 -13.25
N SER A 71 10.26 6.47 -14.05
CA SER A 71 9.91 6.45 -15.47
C SER A 71 8.42 6.12 -15.64
N LEU A 72 7.93 6.32 -16.87
CA LEU A 72 6.54 6.11 -17.20
C LEU A 72 6.11 4.67 -16.96
N GLU A 73 6.93 3.68 -17.38
CA GLU A 73 6.57 2.27 -17.20
C GLU A 73 6.45 1.88 -15.72
N TRP A 74 7.30 2.45 -14.86
CA TRP A 74 7.19 2.25 -13.41
C TRP A 74 5.99 2.98 -12.82
N ALA A 75 5.60 4.14 -13.35
CA ALA A 75 4.41 4.84 -12.91
C ALA A 75 3.15 4.02 -13.22
N ILE A 76 3.05 3.51 -14.45
CA ILE A 76 1.93 2.67 -14.90
C ILE A 76 1.83 1.41 -14.02
N PHE A 77 2.92 0.66 -13.87
CA PHE A 77 2.90 -0.57 -13.06
C PHE A 77 2.47 -0.33 -11.60
N ARG A 78 2.93 0.78 -11.01
CA ARG A 78 2.54 1.16 -9.65
C ARG A 78 1.06 1.52 -9.56
N MET A 79 0.53 2.20 -10.56
CA MET A 79 -0.89 2.54 -10.63
C MET A 79 -1.75 1.30 -10.84
N ASP A 80 -1.36 0.39 -11.73
CA ASP A 80 -2.10 -0.86 -11.99
C ASP A 80 -2.23 -1.72 -10.73
N ILE A 81 -1.19 -1.81 -9.91
CA ILE A 81 -1.26 -2.48 -8.61
C ILE A 81 -2.28 -1.81 -7.68
N LEU A 82 -2.30 -0.48 -7.63
CA LEU A 82 -3.24 0.25 -6.77
C LEU A 82 -4.69 0.11 -7.26
N TYR A 83 -4.92 0.14 -8.58
CA TYR A 83 -6.22 -0.15 -9.18
C TYR A 83 -6.67 -1.57 -8.85
N ALA A 84 -5.80 -2.56 -9.06
CA ALA A 84 -6.13 -3.95 -8.79
C ALA A 84 -6.44 -4.20 -7.29
N LEU A 85 -5.68 -3.59 -6.37
CA LEU A 85 -6.00 -3.66 -4.94
C LEU A 85 -7.38 -3.07 -4.63
N GLN A 86 -7.75 -1.96 -5.28
CA GLN A 86 -9.07 -1.35 -5.14
C GLN A 86 -10.19 -2.25 -5.69
N ASP A 87 -9.98 -2.86 -6.86
CA ASP A 87 -10.94 -3.80 -7.46
C ASP A 87 -11.16 -5.05 -6.59
N TYR A 88 -10.15 -5.44 -5.83
CA TYR A 88 -10.21 -6.51 -4.84
C TYR A 88 -10.74 -6.04 -3.46
N GLY A 89 -11.26 -4.81 -3.37
CA GLY A 89 -11.96 -4.29 -2.20
C GLY A 89 -11.08 -3.56 -1.17
N VAL A 90 -9.78 -3.38 -1.44
CA VAL A 90 -8.88 -2.64 -0.53
C VAL A 90 -9.10 -1.14 -0.71
N VAL A 91 -9.36 -0.42 0.39
CA VAL A 91 -9.52 1.04 0.34
C VAL A 91 -8.15 1.71 0.12
N VAL A 92 -7.98 2.42 -0.99
CA VAL A 92 -6.74 3.15 -1.32
C VAL A 92 -6.94 4.66 -1.17
N VAL A 93 -6.05 5.32 -0.43
CA VAL A 93 -6.09 6.76 -0.12
C VAL A 93 -4.75 7.42 -0.45
N ASN A 94 -4.64 8.39 -1.35
CA ASN A 94 -5.68 8.88 -2.24
C ASN A 94 -6.01 7.82 -3.30
N ARG A 95 -7.27 7.81 -3.74
CA ARG A 95 -7.73 6.88 -4.77
C ARG A 95 -6.86 7.03 -6.03
N PRO A 96 -6.47 5.93 -6.68
CA PRO A 96 -5.94 5.98 -8.04
C PRO A 96 -7.11 6.33 -8.96
N GLN A 97 -7.23 7.61 -9.34
CA GLN A 97 -8.20 8.18 -10.29
C GLN A 97 -7.70 9.57 -10.70
#